data_AF-A0A6A6HH97-F1
#
_entry.id   AF-A0A6A6HH97-F1
#
_cell.length_a   1.000
_cell.length_b   1.000
_cell.length_c   1.000
_cell.angle_alpha   90.00
_cell.angle_beta   90.00
_cell.angle_gamma   90.00
#
_symmetry.space_group_name_H-M   'P 1'
#
loop_
_entity.id
_entity.type
_entity.pdbx_description
1 polymer ?
#
loop_
_entity_poly.entity_id
_entity_poly.type
_entity_poly.pdbx_seq_one_letter_code
_entity_poly.pdbx_strand_id
1 'polypeptide(L)'
;MGRLPIHFAACQYIDNFKIIVETGGDLTARDRMQRTALHWAAQHGSLRVVQHILWALGSKAVDEGDIGGWTPLCWAARGTNDSTAGIIPKAEAEQEQVIRLLLNYGADCSVQGSIGEERWSPRRISQYSGANAEIIGLLRGGPGGKGSNDTIDAAIYDLNEHAKAAHAHAWYCESCLWMIRGFLYRCTICDNFGLCNKCFARREGLRADHPDHSFDKIGPEFDPEEPADDIVGSGDGNTTESDDSDSSSESETSDS
;
A
#
# COMPACT_ATOMS: atom_id res chain seq x y z
N MET A 1 8.95 9.94 -18.59
CA MET A 1 9.00 9.74 -17.10
C MET A 1 10.16 10.47 -16.38
N GLY A 2 11.33 10.70 -17.01
CA GLY A 2 12.44 11.48 -16.41
C GLY A 2 13.17 10.83 -15.24
N ARG A 3 13.11 9.49 -15.12
CA ARG A 3 13.84 8.75 -14.11
C ARG A 3 15.31 8.64 -14.50
N LEU A 4 16.20 8.97 -13.57
CA LEU A 4 17.63 8.71 -13.63
C LEU A 4 17.98 7.32 -13.06
N PRO A 5 19.15 6.74 -13.39
CA PRO A 5 19.60 5.45 -12.86
C PRO A 5 19.48 5.29 -11.34
N ILE A 6 19.72 6.37 -10.58
CA ILE A 6 19.62 6.36 -9.12
C ILE A 6 18.22 6.03 -8.59
N HIS A 7 17.16 6.38 -9.33
CA HIS A 7 15.79 6.05 -8.95
C HIS A 7 15.51 4.55 -9.07
N PHE A 8 16.05 3.90 -10.12
CA PHE A 8 15.88 2.46 -10.32
C PHE A 8 16.73 1.62 -9.37
N ALA A 9 17.95 2.09 -9.07
CA ALA A 9 18.78 1.43 -8.06
C ALA A 9 18.20 1.57 -6.65
N ALA A 10 17.46 2.65 -6.38
CA ALA A 10 16.82 2.86 -5.09
C ALA A 10 15.76 1.79 -4.74
N CYS A 11 15.17 1.13 -5.76
CA CYS A 11 14.16 0.08 -5.60
C CYS A 11 14.75 -1.30 -5.25
N GLN A 12 16.07 -1.48 -5.31
CA GLN A 12 16.71 -2.80 -5.33
C GLN A 12 17.80 -2.92 -4.23
N TYR A 13 18.86 -3.68 -4.53
CA TYR A 13 19.97 -3.93 -3.63
C TYR A 13 20.87 -2.70 -3.43
N ILE A 14 21.29 -2.49 -2.19
CA ILE A 14 22.16 -1.38 -1.77
C ILE A 14 23.47 -1.29 -2.55
N ASP A 15 24.02 -2.40 -3.05
CA ASP A 15 25.32 -2.39 -3.72
C ASP A 15 25.26 -1.63 -5.06
N ASN A 16 24.21 -1.86 -5.85
CA ASN A 16 23.96 -1.09 -7.08
C ASN A 16 23.73 0.39 -6.78
N PHE A 17 22.99 0.67 -5.70
CA PHE A 17 22.74 2.05 -5.26
C PHE A 17 24.04 2.77 -4.90
N LYS A 18 24.92 2.12 -4.13
CA LYS A 18 26.23 2.67 -3.75
C LYS A 18 27.12 2.94 -4.95
N ILE A 19 27.19 2.03 -5.92
CA ILE A 19 27.97 2.24 -7.16
C ILE A 19 27.50 3.51 -7.89
N ILE A 20 26.18 3.73 -7.98
CA ILE A 20 25.63 4.93 -8.62
C ILE A 20 25.99 6.20 -7.82
N VAL A 21 25.92 6.16 -6.50
CA VAL A 21 26.32 7.29 -5.65
C VAL A 21 27.82 7.59 -5.78
N GLU A 22 28.67 6.57 -5.74
CA GLU A 22 30.14 6.68 -5.87
C GLU A 22 30.56 7.23 -7.24
N THR A 23 29.77 6.98 -8.29
CA THR A 23 29.99 7.50 -9.64
C THR A 23 29.38 8.88 -9.89
N GLY A 24 28.89 9.55 -8.83
CA GLY A 24 28.39 10.93 -8.88
C GLY A 24 26.87 11.05 -9.01
N GLY A 25 26.12 9.99 -8.69
CA GLY A 25 24.66 10.02 -8.66
C GLY A 25 24.12 10.99 -7.62
N ASP A 26 23.27 11.92 -8.06
CA ASP A 26 22.63 12.91 -7.19
C ASP A 26 21.43 12.31 -6.43
N LEU A 27 21.57 12.17 -5.10
CA LEU A 27 20.54 11.68 -4.20
C LEU A 27 19.27 12.55 -4.15
N THR A 28 19.40 13.83 -4.50
CA THR A 28 18.32 14.83 -4.47
C THR A 28 17.61 14.97 -5.82
N ALA A 29 18.11 14.28 -6.85
CA ALA A 29 17.53 14.34 -8.18
C ALA A 29 16.06 13.94 -8.16
N ARG A 30 15.26 14.63 -8.99
CA ARG A 30 13.81 14.46 -9.09
C ARG A 30 13.40 13.97 -10.46
N ASP A 31 12.51 12.98 -10.49
CA ASP A 31 11.84 12.59 -11.74
C ASP A 31 10.72 13.60 -12.14
N ARG A 32 10.01 13.34 -13.26
CA ARG A 32 8.94 14.26 -13.71
C ARG A 32 7.74 14.35 -12.74
N MET A 33 7.58 13.40 -11.84
CA MET A 33 6.58 13.43 -10.77
C MET A 33 7.13 14.05 -9.48
N GLN A 34 8.32 14.67 -9.55
CA GLN A 34 9.06 15.25 -8.44
C GLN A 34 9.48 14.25 -7.36
N ARG A 35 9.56 12.95 -7.67
CA ARG A 35 10.02 11.94 -6.71
C ARG A 35 11.54 11.86 -6.69
N THR A 36 12.10 11.83 -5.49
CA THR A 36 13.53 11.58 -5.24
C THR A 36 13.81 10.09 -5.05
N ALA A 37 15.08 9.69 -5.01
CA ALA A 37 15.49 8.32 -4.69
C ALA A 37 14.86 7.78 -3.38
N LEU A 38 14.65 8.64 -2.37
CA LEU A 38 14.05 8.26 -1.10
C LEU A 38 12.59 7.80 -1.26
N HIS A 39 11.82 8.43 -2.15
CA HIS A 39 10.43 8.02 -2.43
C HIS A 39 10.39 6.61 -3.02
N TRP A 40 11.30 6.32 -3.96
CA TRP A 40 11.40 5.01 -4.62
C TRP A 40 11.84 3.92 -3.65
N ALA A 41 12.88 4.17 -2.85
CA ALA A 41 13.34 3.24 -1.82
C ALA A 41 12.27 2.97 -0.76
N ALA A 42 11.56 4.02 -0.33
CA ALA A 42 10.48 3.92 0.64
C ALA A 42 9.33 3.05 0.12
N GLN A 43 8.89 3.28 -1.12
CA GLN A 43 7.83 2.48 -1.74
C GLN A 43 8.15 0.98 -1.80
N HIS A 44 9.42 0.62 -2.00
CA HIS A 44 9.86 -0.76 -2.21
C HIS A 44 10.35 -1.45 -0.93
N GLY A 45 10.30 -0.78 0.23
CA GLY A 45 10.79 -1.36 1.48
C GLY A 45 12.31 -1.57 1.49
N SER A 46 13.06 -0.80 0.70
CA SER A 46 14.52 -0.95 0.55
C SER A 46 15.26 -0.33 1.75
N LEU A 47 15.15 -0.94 2.93
CA LEU A 47 15.60 -0.36 4.20
C LEU A 47 17.04 0.13 4.18
N ARG A 48 17.98 -0.68 3.67
CA ARG A 48 19.40 -0.32 3.62
C ARG A 48 19.66 0.90 2.72
N VAL A 49 18.88 1.06 1.65
CA VAL A 49 18.93 2.25 0.77
C VAL A 49 18.35 3.46 1.49
N VAL A 50 17.19 3.33 2.14
CA VAL A 50 16.58 4.40 2.94
C VAL A 50 17.56 4.89 4.02
N GLN A 51 18.19 3.98 4.77
CA GLN A 51 19.22 4.30 5.76
C GLN A 51 20.38 5.09 5.16
N HIS A 52 20.89 4.65 4.00
CA HIS A 52 22.00 5.33 3.34
C HIS A 52 21.63 6.75 2.90
N ILE A 53 20.45 6.93 2.30
CA ILE A 53 19.97 8.25 1.86
C ILE A 53 19.77 9.18 3.07
N LEU A 54 19.13 8.70 4.14
CA LEU A 54 18.88 9.51 5.33
C LEU A 54 20.17 9.86 6.08
N TRP A 55 21.16 8.97 6.09
CA TRP A 55 22.47 9.29 6.66
C TRP A 55 23.19 10.39 5.86
N ALA A 56 23.07 10.38 4.53
CA ALA A 56 23.71 11.36 3.66
C ALA A 56 22.99 12.73 3.64
N LEU A 57 21.66 12.74 3.64
CA LEU A 57 20.84 13.96 3.48
C LEU A 57 20.27 14.51 4.80
N GLY A 58 20.19 13.68 5.85
CA GLY A 58 19.61 14.03 7.14
C GLY A 58 18.07 14.10 7.13
N SER A 59 17.52 14.61 8.22
CA SER A 59 16.07 14.68 8.46
C SER A 59 15.32 15.62 7.52
N LYS A 60 15.98 16.51 6.80
CA LYS A 60 15.29 17.41 5.84
C LYS A 60 14.64 16.66 4.68
N ALA A 61 15.18 15.50 4.32
CA ALA A 61 14.70 14.72 3.18
C ALA A 61 13.40 13.94 3.47
N VAL A 62 13.04 13.70 4.74
CA VAL A 62 11.94 12.78 5.11
C VAL A 62 10.55 13.30 4.75
N ASP A 63 10.38 14.62 4.69
CA ASP A 63 9.11 15.28 4.41
C ASP A 63 9.11 16.01 3.05
N GLU A 64 10.11 15.75 2.21
CA GLU A 64 10.09 16.26 0.84
C GLU A 64 8.94 15.60 0.08
N GLY A 65 7.95 16.40 -0.35
CA GLY A 65 6.84 15.92 -1.15
C GLY A 65 7.17 15.74 -2.62
N ASP A 66 6.48 14.79 -3.26
CA ASP A 66 6.36 14.70 -4.71
C ASP A 66 5.41 15.77 -5.28
N ILE A 67 5.07 15.72 -6.56
CA ILE A 67 4.19 16.70 -7.22
C ILE A 67 2.77 16.77 -6.62
N GLY A 68 2.33 15.70 -5.96
CA GLY A 68 1.07 15.63 -5.22
C GLY A 68 1.23 15.91 -3.73
N GLY A 69 2.44 16.23 -3.24
CA GLY A 69 2.73 16.37 -1.82
C GLY A 69 2.82 15.04 -1.06
N TRP A 70 2.97 13.91 -1.76
CA TRP A 70 3.23 12.63 -1.09
C TRP A 70 4.70 12.57 -0.66
N THR A 71 4.94 12.46 0.65
CA THR A 71 6.28 12.29 1.23
C THR A 71 6.74 10.84 1.12
N PRO A 72 8.03 10.53 1.34
CA PRO A 72 8.51 9.15 1.48
C PRO A 72 7.65 8.26 2.38
N LEU A 73 7.11 8.80 3.48
CA LEU A 73 6.23 8.06 4.40
C LEU A 73 4.90 7.65 3.72
N CYS A 74 4.30 8.54 2.91
CA CYS A 74 3.12 8.21 2.09
C CYS A 74 3.42 7.05 1.11
N TRP A 75 4.61 7.04 0.52
CA TRP A 75 5.02 5.99 -0.42
C TRP A 75 5.30 4.65 0.26
N ALA A 76 5.96 4.66 1.44
CA ALA A 76 6.13 3.45 2.25
C ALA A 76 4.77 2.88 2.68
N ALA A 77 3.85 3.72 3.15
CA ALA A 77 2.50 3.31 3.54
C ALA A 77 1.73 2.59 2.41
N ARG A 78 1.94 2.99 1.15
CA ARG A 78 1.32 2.36 -0.03
C ARG A 78 1.86 0.95 -0.33
N GLY A 79 3.12 0.68 -0.01
CA GLY A 79 3.86 -0.52 -0.43
C GLY A 79 3.67 -1.76 0.46
N THR A 80 2.73 -1.73 1.40
CA THR A 80 2.64 -2.62 2.58
C THR A 80 1.88 -3.94 2.35
N ASN A 81 1.60 -4.31 1.11
CA ASN A 81 0.67 -5.37 0.72
C ASN A 81 1.28 -6.32 -0.33
N ASP A 82 2.20 -7.15 0.14
CA ASP A 82 3.03 -8.06 -0.67
C ASP A 82 2.18 -9.00 -1.55
N SER A 83 2.11 -8.64 -2.84
CA SER A 83 1.94 -9.57 -3.95
C SER A 83 2.66 -8.96 -5.14
N THR A 84 3.99 -8.86 -5.01
CA THR A 84 4.84 -8.55 -6.15
C THR A 84 4.86 -9.78 -7.07
N ALA A 85 4.06 -9.75 -8.14
CA ALA A 85 4.08 -10.73 -9.22
C ALA A 85 5.41 -10.68 -10.03
N GLY A 86 6.53 -11.01 -9.40
CA GLY A 86 7.75 -11.48 -10.05
C GLY A 86 8.64 -10.45 -10.77
N ILE A 87 8.30 -9.15 -10.80
CA ILE A 87 9.11 -8.15 -11.53
C ILE A 87 10.36 -7.69 -10.76
N ILE A 88 10.32 -7.67 -9.42
CA ILE A 88 11.46 -7.29 -8.57
C ILE A 88 11.86 -8.52 -7.76
N PRO A 89 13.13 -8.97 -7.83
CA PRO A 89 13.61 -10.09 -7.01
C PRO A 89 13.32 -9.80 -5.54
N LYS A 90 12.75 -10.78 -4.84
CA LYS A 90 12.35 -10.69 -3.44
C LYS A 90 13.60 -10.57 -2.55
N ALA A 91 14.19 -9.39 -2.45
CA ALA A 91 14.72 -8.95 -1.17
C ALA A 91 13.50 -8.82 -0.25
N GLU A 92 13.58 -9.33 0.97
CA GLU A 92 12.50 -9.19 1.95
C GLU A 92 12.16 -7.69 2.04
N ALA A 93 10.98 -7.29 1.56
CA ALA A 93 10.60 -5.89 1.57
C ALA A 93 10.34 -5.48 3.03
N GLU A 94 11.22 -4.67 3.60
CA GLU A 94 11.25 -4.31 5.02
C GLU A 94 10.36 -3.08 5.28
N GLN A 95 9.10 -3.13 4.83
CA GLN A 95 8.21 -1.96 4.82
C GLN A 95 7.93 -1.42 6.22
N GLU A 96 7.71 -2.30 7.20
CA GLU A 96 7.52 -1.90 8.58
C GLU A 96 8.75 -1.14 9.10
N GLN A 97 9.94 -1.68 8.87
CA GLN A 97 11.19 -1.09 9.32
C GLN A 97 11.45 0.24 8.61
N VAL A 98 11.13 0.36 7.33
CA VAL A 98 11.21 1.63 6.58
C VAL A 98 10.28 2.68 7.18
N ILE A 99 9.02 2.33 7.49
CA ILE A 99 8.06 3.25 8.12
C ILE A 99 8.59 3.69 9.49
N ARG A 100 9.01 2.75 10.34
CA ARG A 100 9.61 3.07 11.66
C ARG A 100 10.84 3.96 11.52
N LEU A 101 11.70 3.69 10.55
CA LEU A 101 12.91 4.47 10.31
C LEU A 101 12.57 5.92 9.90
N LEU A 102 11.64 6.10 8.97
CA LEU A 102 11.19 7.43 8.55
C LEU A 102 10.59 8.22 9.72
N LEU A 103 9.74 7.58 10.53
CA LEU A 103 9.16 8.17 11.74
C LEU A 103 10.25 8.55 12.76
N ASN A 104 11.25 7.69 12.97
CA ASN A 104 12.38 7.97 13.87
C ASN A 104 13.24 9.15 13.39
N TYR A 105 13.30 9.40 12.08
CA TYR A 105 13.94 10.59 11.51
C TYR A 105 13.04 11.83 11.49
N GLY A 106 11.83 11.73 12.05
CA GLY A 106 10.91 12.84 12.23
C GLY A 106 9.89 13.04 11.11
N ALA A 107 9.66 12.04 10.25
CA ALA A 107 8.63 12.14 9.21
C ALA A 107 7.25 12.44 9.80
N ASP A 108 6.58 13.44 9.21
CA ASP A 108 5.25 13.84 9.63
C ASP A 108 4.20 12.84 9.10
N CYS A 109 3.55 12.12 10.03
CA CYS A 109 2.48 11.18 9.71
C CYS A 109 1.12 11.84 9.48
N SER A 110 1.00 13.16 9.68
CA SER A 110 -0.23 13.93 9.48
C SER A 110 -0.34 14.59 8.09
N VAL A 111 0.71 14.48 7.26
CA VAL A 111 0.78 15.08 5.93
C VAL A 111 -0.43 14.73 5.06
N GLN A 112 -0.91 15.69 4.29
CA GLN A 112 -2.11 15.56 3.45
C GLN A 112 -1.74 15.67 1.97
N GLY A 113 -1.17 14.58 1.44
CA GLY A 113 -0.89 14.44 0.01
C GLY A 113 -2.18 14.46 -0.80
N SER A 114 -2.10 14.73 -2.11
CA SER A 114 -3.27 14.87 -2.99
C SER A 114 -3.36 13.79 -4.05
N ILE A 115 -4.59 13.32 -4.31
CA ILE A 115 -4.97 12.61 -5.53
C ILE A 115 -6.15 13.39 -6.13
N GLY A 116 -5.89 14.15 -7.19
CA GLY A 116 -6.86 15.12 -7.69
C GLY A 116 -7.12 16.17 -6.60
N GLU A 117 -8.39 16.35 -6.25
CA GLU A 117 -8.84 17.26 -5.18
C GLU A 117 -8.86 16.59 -3.79
N GLU A 118 -8.73 15.27 -3.71
CA GLU A 118 -8.80 14.54 -2.44
C GLU A 118 -7.49 14.59 -1.67
N ARG A 119 -7.59 14.63 -0.33
CA ARG A 119 -6.47 14.60 0.61
C ARG A 119 -6.24 13.21 1.21
N TRP A 120 -4.98 12.82 1.32
CA TRP A 120 -4.55 11.47 1.66
C TRP A 120 -3.42 11.51 2.68
N SER A 121 -3.73 11.06 3.90
CA SER A 121 -2.74 10.80 4.94
C SER A 121 -2.02 9.48 4.70
N PRO A 122 -0.79 9.29 5.24
CA PRO A 122 -0.12 8.00 5.25
C PRO A 122 -1.01 6.86 5.77
N ARG A 123 -1.80 7.11 6.83
CA ARG A 123 -2.74 6.12 7.38
C ARG A 123 -3.85 5.75 6.39
N ARG A 124 -4.50 6.73 5.77
CA ARG A 124 -5.53 6.48 4.75
C ARG A 124 -4.96 5.70 3.57
N ILE A 125 -3.73 6.01 3.16
CA ILE A 125 -3.02 5.32 2.08
C ILE A 125 -2.77 3.85 2.46
N SER A 126 -2.33 3.57 3.69
CA SER A 126 -2.07 2.18 4.14
C SER A 126 -3.36 1.37 4.23
N GLN A 127 -4.45 1.95 4.74
CA GLN A 127 -5.78 1.33 4.76
C GLN A 127 -6.28 1.02 3.35
N TYR A 128 -6.25 2.00 2.43
CA TYR A 128 -6.63 1.80 1.02
C TYR A 128 -5.80 0.72 0.34
N SER A 129 -4.54 0.61 0.75
CA SER A 129 -3.61 -0.39 0.28
C SER A 129 -3.87 -1.78 0.91
N GLY A 130 -4.65 -1.89 1.98
CA GLY A 130 -4.85 -3.16 2.68
C GLY A 130 -3.66 -3.55 3.55
N ALA A 131 -3.01 -2.57 4.16
CA ALA A 131 -1.97 -2.80 5.16
C ALA A 131 -2.56 -3.52 6.40
N ASN A 132 -1.70 -4.24 7.12
CA ASN A 132 -2.11 -4.87 8.38
C ASN A 132 -2.28 -3.85 9.52
N ALA A 133 -2.90 -4.29 10.62
CA ALA A 133 -3.22 -3.44 11.77
C ALA A 133 -1.99 -2.81 12.45
N GLU A 134 -0.83 -3.48 12.43
CA GLU A 134 0.41 -2.96 13.00
C GLU A 134 0.88 -1.74 12.21
N ILE A 135 0.97 -1.84 10.88
CA ILE A 135 1.34 -0.73 10.00
C ILE A 135 0.37 0.45 10.15
N ILE A 136 -0.94 0.17 10.18
CA ILE A 136 -1.96 1.20 10.41
C ILE A 136 -1.77 1.84 11.78
N GLY A 137 -1.42 1.04 12.79
CA GLY A 137 -1.13 1.48 14.16
C GLY A 137 0.05 2.45 14.24
N LEU A 138 1.14 2.19 13.51
CA LEU A 138 2.32 3.06 13.46
C LEU A 138 2.03 4.46 12.90
N LEU A 139 0.98 4.58 12.09
CA LEU A 139 0.59 5.81 11.41
C LEU A 139 -0.56 6.53 12.14
N ARG A 140 -0.94 6.09 13.34
CA ARG A 140 -1.84 6.87 14.21
C ARG A 140 -1.07 8.10 14.70
N GLY A 141 -1.49 9.29 14.30
CA GLY A 141 -0.93 10.54 14.80
C GLY A 141 -0.90 10.53 16.32
N GLY A 142 0.28 10.63 16.92
CA GLY A 142 0.40 10.78 18.37
C GLY A 142 -0.18 12.13 18.81
N PRO A 143 -0.62 12.28 20.08
CA PRO A 143 -1.12 13.54 20.64
C PRO A 143 -0.06 14.67 20.75
N GLY A 144 1.08 14.54 20.06
CA GLY A 144 2.19 15.50 20.02
C GLY A 144 2.58 15.96 18.61
N GLY A 145 1.84 15.58 17.56
CA GLY A 145 1.94 16.27 16.28
C GLY A 145 1.56 17.75 16.48
N LYS A 146 2.28 18.68 15.86
CA LYS A 146 2.00 20.13 15.99
C LYS A 146 0.57 20.41 15.53
N GLY A 147 -0.36 20.38 16.47
CA GLY A 147 -1.76 20.67 16.26
C GLY A 147 -1.93 22.16 15.96
N SER A 148 -2.17 22.48 14.69
CA SER A 148 -3.20 23.48 14.41
C SER A 148 -4.56 22.88 14.81
N ASN A 149 -5.51 23.73 15.19
CA ASN A 149 -6.88 23.39 15.60
C ASN A 149 -7.73 22.65 14.51
N ASP A 150 -7.10 22.08 13.49
CA ASP A 150 -7.72 21.31 12.38
C ASP A 150 -7.99 19.85 12.77
N THR A 151 -7.88 19.52 14.06
CA THR A 151 -7.96 18.16 14.62
C THR A 151 -9.33 17.51 14.48
N ILE A 152 -10.37 18.28 14.16
CA ILE A 152 -11.71 17.75 13.87
C ILE A 152 -11.82 17.35 12.39
N ASP A 153 -11.32 18.15 11.45
CA ASP A 153 -11.46 17.84 10.02
C ASP A 153 -10.57 16.66 9.59
N ALA A 154 -9.33 16.59 10.09
CA ALA A 154 -8.44 15.45 9.81
C ALA A 154 -8.98 14.13 10.41
N ALA A 155 -9.67 14.19 11.54
CA ALA A 155 -10.31 13.04 12.17
C ALA A 155 -11.60 12.63 11.45
N ILE A 156 -12.40 13.58 10.94
CA ILE A 156 -13.65 13.29 10.21
C ILE A 156 -13.37 12.57 8.89
N TYR A 157 -12.30 12.90 8.17
CA TYR A 157 -11.94 12.21 6.92
C TYR A 157 -11.39 10.78 7.15
N ASP A 158 -10.87 10.49 8.34
CA ASP A 158 -10.38 9.16 8.74
C ASP A 158 -11.53 8.22 9.21
N LEU A 159 -12.75 8.75 9.38
CA LEU A 159 -13.94 7.99 9.83
C LEU A 159 -14.69 7.28 8.69
N ASN A 160 -14.42 7.63 7.43
CA ASN A 160 -14.82 6.81 6.28
C ASN A 160 -13.81 5.67 6.08
N GLU A 161 -13.60 4.88 7.13
CA GLU A 161 -12.88 3.61 7.04
C GLU A 161 -13.65 2.69 6.08
N HIS A 162 -13.23 2.66 4.82
CA HIS A 162 -13.52 1.48 4.02
C HIS A 162 -12.82 0.31 4.71
N ALA A 163 -13.61 -0.56 5.34
CA ALA A 163 -13.11 -1.76 6.01
C ALA A 163 -12.37 -2.73 5.07
N LYS A 164 -12.39 -2.45 3.76
CA LYS A 164 -11.83 -3.28 2.69
C LYS A 164 -10.72 -2.54 1.96
N ALA A 165 -9.65 -3.28 1.66
CA ALA A 165 -8.61 -2.83 0.76
C ALA A 165 -9.18 -2.54 -0.63
N ALA A 166 -8.61 -1.57 -1.34
CA ALA A 166 -8.99 -1.29 -2.72
C ALA A 166 -8.64 -2.48 -3.64
N HIS A 167 -9.47 -2.67 -4.66
CA HIS A 167 -9.39 -3.79 -5.61
C HIS A 167 -7.98 -3.88 -6.21
N ALA A 168 -7.34 -5.05 -6.14
CA ALA A 168 -6.00 -5.26 -6.68
C ALA A 168 -6.06 -5.77 -8.12
N HIS A 169 -5.44 -5.02 -9.04
CA HIS A 169 -5.27 -5.47 -10.42
C HIS A 169 -3.97 -6.24 -10.57
N ALA A 170 -3.95 -7.26 -11.43
CA ALA A 170 -2.72 -7.90 -11.91
C ALA A 170 -1.95 -7.01 -12.93
N TRP A 171 -1.94 -5.69 -12.71
CA TRP A 171 -1.31 -4.67 -13.56
C TRP A 171 -0.43 -3.76 -12.73
N TYR A 172 0.64 -3.28 -13.34
CA TYR A 172 1.57 -2.32 -12.73
C TYR A 172 1.35 -0.93 -13.31
N CYS A 173 1.47 0.07 -12.45
CA CYS A 173 1.45 1.45 -12.90
C CYS A 173 2.78 1.77 -13.58
N GLU A 174 2.73 2.18 -14.84
CA GLU A 174 3.92 2.59 -15.59
C GLU A 174 4.64 3.76 -14.93
N SER A 175 3.93 4.60 -14.15
CA SER A 175 4.52 5.75 -13.46
C SER A 175 5.13 5.42 -12.10
N CYS A 176 4.56 4.53 -11.28
CA CYS A 176 5.13 4.22 -9.96
C CYS A 176 5.64 2.79 -9.81
N LEU A 177 5.62 2.00 -10.88
CA LEU A 177 6.12 0.63 -10.92
C LEU A 177 5.58 -0.26 -9.79
N TRP A 178 4.34 0.04 -9.36
CA TRP A 178 3.67 -0.68 -8.29
C TRP A 178 2.35 -1.21 -8.78
N MET A 179 1.93 -2.33 -8.19
CA MET A 179 0.65 -2.94 -8.47
C MET A 179 -0.47 -1.93 -8.30
N ILE A 180 -1.37 -1.89 -9.28
CA ILE A 180 -2.48 -0.94 -9.31
C ILE A 180 -3.55 -1.42 -8.36
N ARG A 181 -4.02 -0.49 -7.51
CA ARG A 181 -5.16 -0.68 -6.63
C ARG A 181 -6.23 0.35 -6.91
N GLY A 182 -7.48 -0.06 -6.76
CA GLY A 182 -8.67 0.70 -7.12
C GLY A 182 -8.79 0.84 -8.63
N PHE A 183 -8.92 2.07 -9.12
CA PHE A 183 -9.07 2.29 -10.56
C PHE A 183 -7.75 2.17 -11.33
N LEU A 184 -7.79 1.38 -12.41
CA LEU A 184 -6.80 1.34 -13.48
C LEU A 184 -7.20 2.30 -14.59
N TYR A 185 -6.27 3.14 -15.03
CA TYR A 185 -6.42 3.99 -16.21
C TYR A 185 -5.52 3.45 -17.32
N ARG A 186 -6.11 2.77 -18.30
CA ARG A 186 -5.39 2.16 -19.42
C ARG A 186 -5.41 3.09 -20.62
N CYS A 187 -4.25 3.32 -21.24
CA CYS A 187 -4.19 4.07 -22.50
C CYS A 187 -4.89 3.29 -23.62
N THR A 188 -5.71 3.96 -24.42
CA THR A 188 -6.43 3.34 -25.55
C THR A 188 -5.58 3.23 -26.82
N ILE A 189 -4.39 3.83 -26.83
CA ILE A 189 -3.49 3.92 -27.99
C ILE A 189 -2.21 3.12 -27.77
N CYS A 190 -1.60 3.20 -26.58
CA CYS A 190 -0.36 2.50 -26.27
C CYS A 190 -0.64 1.09 -25.76
N ASP A 191 0.11 0.12 -26.29
CA ASP A 191 0.10 -1.23 -25.76
C ASP A 191 0.65 -1.26 -24.34
N ASN A 192 -0.06 -1.97 -23.46
CA ASN A 192 0.31 -2.23 -22.07
C ASN A 192 0.66 -0.99 -21.22
N PHE A 193 0.17 0.20 -21.59
CA PHE A 193 0.39 1.39 -20.77
C PHE A 193 -0.78 1.62 -19.80
N GLY A 194 -0.51 1.47 -18.50
CA GLY A 194 -1.48 1.65 -17.42
C GLY A 194 -1.00 2.59 -16.33
N LEU A 195 -1.92 3.36 -15.75
CA LEU A 195 -1.65 4.24 -14.61
C LEU A 195 -2.61 3.94 -13.47
N CYS A 196 -2.10 3.97 -12.22
CA CYS A 196 -2.97 3.98 -11.05
C CYS A 196 -3.63 5.35 -10.86
N ASN A 197 -4.72 5.39 -10.09
CA ASN A 197 -5.46 6.63 -9.79
C ASN A 197 -4.56 7.80 -9.35
N LYS A 198 -3.62 7.56 -8.41
CA LYS A 198 -2.65 8.56 -7.94
C LYS A 198 -1.80 9.17 -9.06
N CYS A 199 -1.31 8.34 -9.98
CA CYS A 199 -0.43 8.80 -11.05
C CYS A 199 -1.23 9.42 -12.21
N PHE A 200 -2.43 8.92 -12.48
CA PHE A 200 -3.33 9.45 -13.50
C PHE A 200 -3.83 10.87 -13.15
N ALA A 201 -4.06 11.15 -11.86
CA ALA A 201 -4.47 12.48 -11.40
C ALA A 201 -3.46 13.60 -11.74
N ARG A 202 -2.18 13.26 -11.94
CA ARG A 202 -1.10 14.19 -12.32
C ARG A 202 -0.53 13.87 -13.71
N ARG A 203 -1.34 13.26 -14.58
CA ARG A 203 -0.94 12.84 -15.94
C ARG A 203 -0.46 13.97 -16.84
N GLU A 204 -0.73 15.23 -16.51
CA GLU A 204 -0.18 16.38 -17.24
C GLU A 204 1.36 16.35 -17.27
N GLY A 205 2.02 15.93 -16.19
CA GLY A 205 3.47 15.71 -16.18
C GLY A 205 3.92 14.51 -17.03
N LEU A 206 2.99 13.65 -17.44
CA LEU A 206 3.19 12.51 -18.34
C LEU A 206 2.80 12.83 -19.79
N ARG A 207 2.00 13.87 -20.05
CA ARG A 207 1.56 14.30 -21.40
C ARG A 207 2.71 14.62 -22.33
N ALA A 208 3.90 14.94 -21.81
CA ALA A 208 5.10 15.08 -22.65
C ALA A 208 5.39 13.83 -23.49
N ASP A 209 5.07 12.63 -22.97
CA ASP A 209 5.24 11.37 -23.69
C ASP A 209 3.92 10.88 -24.33
N HIS A 210 2.78 11.50 -23.99
CA HIS A 210 1.40 11.08 -24.39
C HIS A 210 0.47 12.30 -24.56
N PRO A 211 0.73 13.23 -25.50
CA PRO A 211 0.05 14.53 -25.50
C PRO A 211 -1.45 14.46 -25.82
N ASP A 212 -1.90 13.45 -26.56
CA ASP A 212 -3.29 13.36 -27.07
C ASP A 212 -3.94 12.00 -26.85
N HIS A 213 -3.37 11.17 -25.98
CA HIS A 213 -3.88 9.82 -25.76
C HIS A 213 -5.07 9.82 -24.81
N SER A 214 -6.10 9.04 -25.16
CA SER A 214 -7.26 8.79 -24.31
C SER A 214 -7.00 7.61 -23.37
N PHE A 215 -7.74 7.57 -22.26
CA PHE A 215 -7.59 6.55 -21.22
C PHE A 215 -8.94 6.02 -20.78
N ASP A 216 -9.08 4.70 -20.74
CA ASP A 216 -10.25 4.03 -20.17
C ASP A 216 -10.05 3.82 -18.67
N LYS A 217 -11.08 4.14 -17.89
CA LYS A 217 -11.14 3.87 -16.45
C LYS A 217 -11.72 2.47 -16.24
N ILE A 218 -10.94 1.56 -15.66
CA ILE A 218 -11.24 0.12 -15.54
C ILE A 218 -11.34 -0.30 -14.07
N GLY A 219 -12.28 -1.21 -13.81
CA GLY A 219 -12.50 -1.90 -12.55
C GLY A 219 -13.40 -1.13 -11.58
N PRO A 220 -13.93 -1.82 -10.55
CA PRO A 220 -14.46 -1.13 -9.39
C PRO A 220 -13.30 -0.61 -8.53
N GLU A 221 -13.56 0.36 -7.67
CA GLU A 221 -12.55 0.82 -6.71
C GLU A 221 -12.30 -0.20 -5.59
N PHE A 222 -13.33 -0.93 -5.20
CA PHE A 222 -13.33 -1.95 -4.17
C PHE A 222 -13.98 -3.22 -4.70
N ASP A 223 -13.53 -4.39 -4.25
CA ASP A 223 -14.18 -5.65 -4.59
C ASP A 223 -15.63 -5.66 -4.09
N PRO A 224 -16.58 -6.15 -4.92
CA PRO A 224 -17.97 -6.28 -4.49
C PRO A 224 -18.08 -7.20 -3.28
N GLU A 225 -19.10 -7.00 -2.46
CA GLU A 225 -19.46 -7.99 -1.43
C GLU A 225 -19.78 -9.31 -2.11
N GLU A 226 -19.15 -10.40 -1.66
CA GLU A 226 -19.62 -11.73 -2.03
C GLU A 226 -21.07 -11.85 -1.54
N PRO A 227 -22.01 -12.27 -2.41
CA PRO A 227 -23.37 -12.49 -1.97
C PRO A 227 -23.32 -13.48 -0.81
N ALA A 228 -24.00 -13.15 0.29
CA ALA A 228 -24.16 -14.08 1.40
C ALA A 228 -24.71 -15.39 0.81
N ASP A 229 -23.98 -16.49 0.98
CA ASP A 229 -24.48 -17.80 0.60
C ASP A 229 -25.85 -17.97 1.25
N ASP A 230 -26.90 -17.94 0.43
CA ASP A 230 -28.22 -18.40 0.85
C ASP A 230 -28.01 -19.86 1.25
N ILE A 231 -27.92 -20.10 2.55
CA ILE A 231 -28.02 -21.43 3.13
C ILE A 231 -29.43 -21.90 2.77
N VAL A 232 -29.56 -22.52 1.60
CA VAL A 232 -30.76 -23.24 1.22
C VAL A 232 -30.85 -24.39 2.20
N GLY A 233 -31.64 -24.15 3.25
CA GLY A 233 -32.03 -25.16 4.21
C GLY A 233 -32.64 -26.32 3.46
N SER A 234 -31.85 -27.37 3.28
CA SER A 234 -32.36 -28.69 2.95
C SER A 234 -32.92 -29.27 4.25
N GLY A 235 -34.08 -28.73 4.65
CA GLY A 235 -35.03 -29.52 5.42
C GLY A 235 -35.59 -30.57 4.49
N ASP A 236 -35.33 -31.84 4.79
CA ASP A 236 -36.34 -32.89 4.87
C ASP A 236 -35.65 -34.25 5.06
N GLY A 237 -35.92 -34.89 6.20
CA GLY A 237 -35.45 -36.25 6.42
C GLY A 237 -35.58 -36.78 7.85
N ASN A 238 -36.82 -36.94 8.28
CA ASN A 238 -37.28 -38.03 9.16
C ASN A 238 -37.27 -37.83 10.69
N THR A 239 -38.46 -37.54 11.19
CA THR A 239 -38.99 -37.84 12.53
C THR A 239 -39.17 -39.34 12.75
N THR A 240 -38.85 -39.81 13.97
CA THR A 240 -39.52 -40.78 14.89
C THR A 240 -38.41 -41.40 15.75
N GLU A 241 -38.24 -40.97 17.01
CA GLU A 241 -38.83 -41.62 18.22
C GLU A 241 -38.64 -43.14 18.20
N SER A 242 -38.00 -43.82 19.16
CA SER A 242 -38.00 -43.61 20.61
C SER A 242 -36.84 -44.40 21.27
N ASP A 243 -36.19 -43.77 22.25
CA ASP A 243 -35.40 -44.46 23.27
C ASP A 243 -36.34 -45.12 24.30
N ASP A 244 -36.06 -46.37 24.64
CA ASP A 244 -36.55 -47.06 25.84
C ASP A 244 -35.83 -48.42 25.92
N SER A 245 -35.36 -48.93 27.04
CA SER A 245 -34.83 -48.39 28.29
C SER A 245 -34.22 -49.60 29.03
N ASP A 246 -33.25 -49.29 29.88
CA ASP A 246 -32.99 -49.94 31.17
C ASP A 246 -32.24 -51.28 31.35
N SER A 247 -31.39 -51.21 32.38
CA SER A 247 -31.04 -52.20 33.40
C SER A 247 -30.02 -53.31 33.08
N SER A 248 -28.78 -52.99 33.45
CA SER A 248 -27.81 -53.97 33.94
C SER A 248 -27.82 -53.97 35.47
N SER A 249 -28.23 -55.08 36.09
CA SER A 249 -27.87 -55.41 37.47
C SER A 249 -27.84 -56.93 37.69
N GLU A 250 -26.61 -57.41 37.94
CA GLU A 250 -26.17 -58.43 38.91
C GLU A 250 -26.89 -59.78 39.01
N SER A 251 -26.13 -60.87 38.90
CA SER A 251 -25.83 -61.75 40.04
C SER A 251 -24.92 -62.92 39.64
N GLU A 252 -23.92 -63.15 40.49
CA GLU A 252 -23.10 -64.35 40.59
C GLU A 252 -23.96 -65.57 40.97
N THR A 253 -23.66 -66.76 40.45
CA THR A 253 -23.54 -67.99 41.26
C THR A 253 -22.83 -69.08 40.46
N SER A 254 -21.82 -69.67 41.11
CA SER A 254 -21.22 -70.98 40.85
C SER A 254 -22.24 -72.11 40.84
N ASP A 255 -22.08 -73.13 40.00
CA ASP A 255 -22.01 -74.53 40.48
C ASP A 255 -21.51 -75.53 39.43
N SER A 256 -20.73 -76.50 39.94
CA SER A 256 -20.39 -77.84 39.42
C SER A 256 -19.49 -78.02 38.19
#